data_AF-A0A7R9QJK2-F1
#
_entry.id   AF-A0A7R9QJK2-F1
#
_cell.length_a   1.000
_cell.length_b   1.000
_cell.length_c   1.000
_cell.angle_alpha   90.00
_cell.angle_beta   90.00
_cell.angle_gamma   90.00
#
_symmetry.space_group_name_H-M   'P 1'
#
loop_
_entity.id
_entity.type
_entity.pdbx_description
1 polymer ?
#
loop_
_entity_poly.entity_id
_entity_poly.type
_entity_poly.pdbx_seq_one_letter_code
_entity_poly.pdbx_strand_id
1 'polypeptide(L)'
;MNFSPAEYEETTLYQKKCAHDIVNCIVSQNKEYDIIVDLGCGTGYLADQLSQSVKHKRIVGVDVSPDMIAFAEQNHKPMDS
;
A
#
# COMPACT_ATOMS: atom_id res chain seq x y z
N MET A 1 11.00 15.76 5.60
CA MET A 1 12.23 15.19 5.00
C MET A 1 11.87 14.80 3.57
N ASN A 2 12.63 15.24 2.58
CA ASN A 2 12.44 14.85 1.17
C ASN A 2 13.35 13.65 0.89
N PHE A 3 12.83 12.44 1.11
CA PHE A 3 13.49 11.22 0.63
C PHE A 3 12.99 10.93 -0.78
N SER A 4 13.86 10.46 -1.66
CA SER A 4 13.38 9.83 -2.89
C SER A 4 12.62 8.53 -2.55
N PRO A 5 11.68 8.06 -3.40
CA PRO A 5 10.93 6.83 -3.15
C PRO A 5 11.83 5.61 -2.87
N ALA A 6 12.96 5.49 -3.58
CA ALA A 6 13.93 4.41 -3.38
C ALA A 6 14.64 4.50 -2.03
N GLU A 7 15.11 5.69 -1.63
CA GLU A 7 15.72 5.90 -0.31
C GLU A 7 14.71 5.66 0.82
N TYR A 8 13.44 5.95 0.58
CA TYR A 8 12.35 5.68 1.51
C TYR A 8 12.11 4.18 1.68
N GLU A 9 12.09 3.41 0.60
CA GLU A 9 11.85 1.96 0.67
C GLU A 9 12.97 1.18 1.37
N GLU A 10 14.23 1.61 1.20
CA GLU A 10 15.39 0.99 1.84
C GLU A 10 15.46 1.27 3.35
N THR A 11 14.94 2.41 3.81
CA THR A 11 15.13 2.88 5.19
C THR A 11 13.96 2.55 6.13
N THR A 12 12.81 2.14 5.61
CA THR A 12 11.54 2.12 6.38
C THR A 12 11.15 0.75 6.93
N LEU A 13 12.03 0.15 7.74
CA LEU A 13 11.75 -1.10 8.48
C LEU A 13 10.50 -1.00 9.39
N TYR A 14 10.27 0.16 10.02
CA TYR A 14 9.16 0.35 10.96
C TYR A 14 7.80 0.35 10.26
N GLN A 15 7.70 0.96 9.09
CA GLN A 15 6.45 1.04 8.33
C GLN A 15 6.05 -0.31 7.78
N LYS A 16 7.02 -1.14 7.36
CA LYS A 16 6.78 -2.52 6.95
C LYS A 16 6.20 -3.36 8.10
N LYS A 17 6.69 -3.17 9.33
CA LYS A 17 6.13 -3.83 10.52
C LYS A 17 4.70 -3.37 10.82
N CYS A 18 4.47 -2.06 10.87
CA CYS A 18 3.12 -1.53 11.11
C CYS A 18 2.12 -1.96 10.03
N ALA A 19 2.54 -1.97 8.75
CA ALA A 19 1.74 -2.48 7.65
C ALA A 19 1.32 -3.93 7.87
N HIS A 20 2.25 -4.79 8.30
CA HIS A 20 1.96 -6.18 8.61
C HIS A 20 0.92 -6.34 9.73
N ASP A 21 1.07 -5.59 10.82
CA ASP A 21 0.13 -5.61 11.95
C ASP A 21 -1.28 -5.15 11.52
N ILE A 22 -1.37 -4.12 10.67
CA ILE A 22 -2.64 -3.62 10.11
C ILE A 22 -3.29 -4.69 9.22
N VAL A 23 -2.53 -5.29 8.30
CA VAL A 23 -3.04 -6.34 7.41
C VAL A 23 -3.58 -7.51 8.22
N ASN A 24 -2.84 -7.98 9.23
CA ASN A 24 -3.29 -9.07 10.10
C ASN A 24 -4.58 -8.72 10.85
N CYS A 25 -4.70 -7.49 11.34
CA CYS A 25 -5.91 -7.01 11.98
C CYS A 25 -7.11 -7.08 11.03
N ILE A 26 -6.95 -6.64 9.77
CA ILE A 26 -8.02 -6.66 8.76
C ILE A 26 -8.37 -8.10 8.36
N VAL A 27 -7.36 -8.94 8.09
CA VAL A 27 -7.52 -10.36 7.73
C VAL A 27 -8.28 -11.12 8.84
N SER A 28 -7.97 -10.84 10.11
CA SER A 28 -8.62 -11.49 11.24
C SER A 28 -10.13 -11.23 11.31
N GLN A 29 -10.63 -10.18 10.66
CA GLN A 29 -12.06 -9.91 10.57
C GLN A 29 -12.78 -10.83 9.57
N ASN A 30 -12.06 -11.49 8.67
CA ASN A 30 -12.58 -12.40 7.64
C ASN A 30 -13.78 -11.80 6.85
N LYS A 31 -13.67 -10.53 6.48
CA LYS A 31 -14.66 -9.78 5.69
C LYS A 31 -14.16 -9.57 4.26
N GLU A 32 -15.10 -9.37 3.36
CA GLU A 32 -14.83 -8.87 2.02
C GLU A 32 -15.18 -7.37 1.97
N TYR A 33 -14.35 -6.58 1.30
CA TYR A 33 -14.50 -5.14 1.18
C TYR A 33 -14.72 -4.75 -0.28
N ASP A 34 -15.72 -3.92 -0.56
CA ASP A 34 -15.91 -3.44 -1.94
C ASP A 34 -14.73 -2.56 -2.38
N ILE A 35 -14.34 -1.59 -1.55
CA ILE A 35 -13.26 -0.66 -1.85
C ILE A 35 -12.40 -0.46 -0.60
N ILE A 36 -11.09 -0.57 -0.77
CA ILE A 36 -10.10 -0.19 0.24
C ILE A 36 -9.36 1.05 -0.26
N VAL A 37 -9.21 2.07 0.59
CA VAL A 37 -8.49 3.31 0.25
C VAL A 37 -7.29 3.45 1.19
N ASP A 38 -6.10 3.54 0.62
CA ASP A 38 -4.84 3.78 1.33
C ASP A 38 -4.43 5.25 1.17
N LEU A 39 -4.52 6.01 2.26
CA LEU A 39 -4.27 7.46 2.30
C LEU A 39 -2.82 7.74 2.71
N GLY A 40 -2.06 8.38 1.82
CA GLY A 40 -0.61 8.51 1.96
C GLY A 40 0.10 7.19 1.63
N CYS A 41 -0.25 6.59 0.49
CA CYS A 41 0.19 5.23 0.14
C CYS A 41 1.70 5.11 -0.09
N GLY A 42 2.43 6.23 -0.23
CA GLY A 42 3.86 6.24 -0.47
C GLY A 42 4.22 5.39 -1.69
N THR A 43 5.16 4.46 -1.51
CA THR A 43 5.62 3.56 -2.57
C THR A 43 4.59 2.51 -2.99
N GLY A 44 3.42 2.42 -2.34
CA GLY A 44 2.38 1.43 -2.64
C GLY A 44 2.52 0.11 -1.89
N TYR A 45 3.51 -0.01 -0.99
CA TYR A 45 3.79 -1.25 -0.26
C TYR A 45 2.58 -1.78 0.51
N LEU A 46 1.87 -0.95 1.28
CA LEU A 46 0.72 -1.40 2.06
C LEU A 46 -0.44 -1.83 1.16
N ALA A 47 -0.75 -1.04 0.12
CA ALA A 47 -1.76 -1.39 -0.87
C ALA A 47 -1.48 -2.76 -1.53
N ASP A 48 -0.22 -3.04 -1.89
CA ASP A 48 0.20 -4.34 -2.42
C ASP A 48 -0.03 -5.48 -1.41
N GLN A 49 0.38 -5.30 -0.15
CA GLN A 49 0.16 -6.29 0.91
C GLN A 49 -1.33 -6.57 1.15
N LEU A 50 -2.16 -5.53 1.15
CA LEU A 50 -3.61 -5.63 1.29
C LEU A 50 -4.20 -6.43 0.12
N SER A 51 -3.71 -6.21 -1.10
CA SER A 51 -4.23 -6.91 -2.28
C SER A 51 -4.00 -8.42 -2.27
N GLN A 52 -2.87 -8.84 -1.69
CA GLN A 52 -2.50 -10.24 -1.62
C GLN A 52 -3.21 -10.97 -0.46
N SER A 53 -3.65 -10.23 0.56
CA SER A 53 -4.06 -10.82 1.84
C SER A 53 -5.55 -10.62 2.17
N VAL A 54 -6.18 -9.57 1.67
CA VAL A 54 -7.56 -9.19 2.02
C VAL A 54 -8.49 -9.43 0.84
N LYS A 55 -9.68 -9.99 1.08
CA LYS A 55 -10.70 -10.11 0.02
C LYS A 55 -11.28 -8.73 -0.28
N HIS A 56 -11.15 -8.29 -1.53
CA HIS A 56 -11.63 -6.99 -1.95
C HIS A 56 -12.01 -6.97 -3.43
N LYS A 57 -12.82 -5.99 -3.85
CA LYS A 57 -13.09 -5.73 -5.28
C LYS A 57 -12.15 -4.69 -5.88
N ARG A 58 -11.72 -3.70 -5.09
CA ARG A 58 -10.80 -2.66 -5.53
C ARG A 58 -9.95 -2.08 -4.40
N ILE A 59 -8.71 -1.70 -4.71
CA ILE A 59 -7.86 -0.90 -3.82
C ILE A 59 -7.47 0.39 -4.55
N VAL A 60 -7.51 1.51 -3.83
CA VAL A 60 -7.11 2.83 -4.34
C VAL A 60 -6.02 3.39 -3.43
N GLY A 61 -4.82 3.55 -3.97
CA GLY A 61 -3.74 4.28 -3.33
C GLY A 61 -3.84 5.77 -3.65
N VAL A 62 -3.70 6.62 -2.63
CA VAL A 62 -3.69 8.08 -2.79
C VAL A 62 -2.45 8.63 -2.10
N ASP A 63 -1.65 9.41 -2.81
CA ASP A 63 -0.54 10.17 -2.24
C ASP A 63 -0.52 11.58 -2.84
N VAL A 64 -0.02 12.54 -2.07
CA VAL A 64 0.12 13.93 -2.52
C VAL A 64 1.35 14.10 -3.43
N SER A 65 2.32 13.20 -3.31
CA SER A 65 3.55 13.21 -4.10
C SER A 65 3.36 12.46 -5.42
N PRO A 66 3.45 13.15 -6.58
CA PRO A 66 3.41 12.48 -7.88
C PRO A 66 4.54 11.44 -8.06
N ASP A 67 5.71 11.68 -7.47
CA ASP A 67 6.85 10.76 -7.54
C ASP A 67 6.56 9.44 -6.80
N MET A 68 5.79 9.50 -5.70
CA MET A 68 5.34 8.31 -4.97
C MET A 68 4.34 7.50 -5.80
N ILE A 69 3.38 8.18 -6.42
CA ILE A 69 2.41 7.53 -7.33
C ILE A 69 3.12 6.86 -8.51
N ALA A 70 4.02 7.57 -9.19
CA ALA A 70 4.76 7.02 -10.33
C ALA A 70 5.60 5.80 -9.91
N PHE A 71 6.25 5.86 -8.74
CA PHE A 71 6.98 4.72 -8.21
C PHE A 71 6.06 3.54 -7.88
N ALA A 72 4.91 3.80 -7.25
CA ALA A 72 3.94 2.77 -6.90
C ALA A 72 3.37 2.08 -8.15
N GLU A 73 3.00 2.84 -9.18
CA GLU A 73 2.49 2.31 -10.45
C GLU A 73 3.54 1.50 -11.23
N GLN A 74 4.82 1.88 -11.14
CA GLN A 74 5.90 1.17 -11.81
C GLN A 74 6.20 -0.19 -11.15
N ASN A 75 6.15 -0.24 -9.82
CA ASN A 75 6.61 -1.38 -9.04
C ASN A 75 5.47 -2.32 -8.60
N HIS A 76 4.24 -1.84 -8.58
CA HIS A 76 3.06 -2.62 -8.25
C HIS A 76 2.12 -2.62 -9.45
N LYS A 77 1.59 -3.80 -9.80
CA LYS A 77 0.65 -3.91 -10.93
C LYS A 77 -0.54 -2.98 -10.73
N PRO A 78 -1.00 -2.27 -11.76
CA PRO A 78 -2.27 -1.57 -11.71
C PRO A 78 -3.36 -2.59 -11.41
N MET A 79 -4.04 -2.43 -10.27
CA MET A 79 -5.08 -3.36 -9.79
C MET A 79 -6.39 -3.32 -10.59
N ASP A 80 -6.37 -2.67 -11.75
CA ASP A 80 -7.48 -2.58 -12.69
C ASP A 80 -7.14 -3.26 -14.06
N SER A 81 -6.14 -4.17 -14.12
CA SER A 81 -5.74 -4.90 -15.36
C SER A 81 -6.43 -6.25 -15.51
#